data_AF-A0A3R8XR18-F1
#
_entry.id   AF-A0A3R8XR18-F1
#
_cell.length_a   1.000
_cell.length_b   1.000
_cell.length_c   1.000
_cell.angle_alpha   90.00
_cell.angle_beta   90.00
_cell.angle_gamma   90.00
#
_symmetry.space_group_name_H-M   'P 1'
#
loop_
_entity.id
_entity.type
_entity.pdbx_description
1 polymer ?
#
loop_
_entity_poly.entity_id
_entity_poly.type
_entity_poly.pdbx_seq_one_letter_code
_entity_poly.pdbx_strand_id
1 'polypeptide(L)'
;MNTFFANKKLKLGIAASLVAGMAMLGQSSASADTFDSYGPRYLGEHPAPIYQSFGVADSSSAVISETVSTASTTYSSAVTTTYTANTYPVGQCTWGVKELAPWVGNYWGNGGDWAASAAAQGYTVGTTPQVGAVIVWTDGGYGHVAYVTDVAADGTIQVMESNFNGNMSIGNYRGWFNPTTTGAGTVSYIYPPADA
;
A
#
# COMPACT_ATOMS: atom_id res chain seq x y z
N MET A 1 -58.37 -56.92 -24.95
CA MET A 1 -58.16 -56.70 -23.50
C MET A 1 -57.28 -55.45 -23.38
N ASN A 2 -57.55 -54.35 -22.66
CA ASN A 2 -58.56 -53.98 -21.66
C ASN A 2 -58.85 -52.46 -21.77
N THR A 3 -60.12 -52.14 -21.60
CA THR A 3 -60.79 -50.90 -21.12
C THR A 3 -60.02 -49.59 -20.85
N PHE A 4 -60.51 -48.54 -21.50
CA PHE A 4 -60.53 -47.12 -21.12
C PHE A 4 -61.25 -46.88 -19.78
N PHE A 5 -60.80 -45.92 -18.96
CA PHE A 5 -61.66 -44.92 -18.28
C PHE A 5 -60.85 -43.70 -17.83
N ALA A 6 -61.41 -42.52 -18.10
CA ALA A 6 -60.93 -41.17 -17.80
C ALA A 6 -61.26 -40.74 -16.36
N ASN A 7 -60.68 -39.62 -15.88
CA ASN A 7 -61.31 -38.58 -15.01
C ASN A 7 -60.32 -37.42 -14.79
N LYS A 8 -60.56 -36.21 -15.34
CA LYS A 8 -61.33 -35.04 -14.84
C LYS A 8 -60.67 -34.24 -13.69
N LYS A 9 -60.74 -32.91 -13.85
CA LYS A 9 -60.02 -31.81 -13.19
C LYS A 9 -60.35 -31.60 -11.70
N LEU A 10 -59.41 -31.04 -10.95
CA LEU A 10 -59.68 -30.14 -9.80
C LEU A 10 -58.60 -29.05 -9.69
N LYS A 11 -59.03 -27.78 -9.64
CA LYS A 11 -58.23 -26.61 -9.21
C LYS A 11 -58.51 -26.36 -7.73
N LEU A 12 -57.49 -26.07 -6.92
CA LEU A 12 -57.62 -25.12 -5.80
C LEU A 12 -56.21 -24.70 -5.31
N GLY A 13 -55.97 -23.39 -5.20
CA GLY A 13 -54.77 -22.82 -4.61
C GLY A 13 -54.90 -22.66 -3.09
N ILE A 14 -53.77 -22.70 -2.39
CA ILE A 14 -53.63 -22.25 -1.00
C ILE A 14 -52.31 -21.48 -0.88
N ALA A 15 -52.42 -20.28 -0.32
CA ALA A 15 -51.34 -19.38 0.04
C ALA A 15 -50.51 -19.93 1.22
N ALA A 16 -49.20 -19.69 1.20
CA ALA A 16 -48.35 -19.83 2.38
C ALA A 16 -47.74 -18.46 2.72
N SER A 17 -48.33 -17.79 3.70
CA SER A 17 -47.60 -16.86 4.57
C SER A 17 -46.87 -17.68 5.63
N LEU A 18 -45.66 -17.29 6.02
CA LEU A 18 -45.27 -17.07 7.42
C LEU A 18 -43.81 -16.61 7.55
N VAL A 19 -43.67 -15.71 8.52
CA VAL A 19 -42.52 -14.98 9.04
C VAL A 19 -41.38 -15.88 9.53
N ALA A 20 -40.12 -15.48 9.28
CA ALA A 20 -38.95 -15.80 10.08
C ALA A 20 -37.88 -14.73 9.79
N GLY A 21 -37.18 -14.09 10.72
CA GLY A 21 -37.16 -14.10 12.18
C GLY A 21 -36.00 -13.16 12.55
N MET A 22 -36.26 -12.12 13.34
CA MET A 22 -35.21 -11.29 13.95
C MET A 22 -34.44 -12.17 14.94
N ALA A 23 -33.12 -12.27 14.76
CA ALA A 23 -32.20 -12.73 15.78
C ALA A 23 -31.24 -11.58 16.11
N MET A 24 -31.57 -10.87 17.19
CA MET A 24 -30.63 -10.08 17.98
C MET A 24 -30.12 -10.94 19.13
N LEU A 25 -28.92 -10.59 19.59
CA LEU A 25 -28.16 -11.06 20.77
C LEU A 25 -27.07 -12.10 20.49
N GLY A 26 -25.83 -11.61 20.64
CA GLY A 26 -24.60 -12.37 20.75
C GLY A 26 -23.54 -11.47 21.38
N GLN A 27 -23.80 -11.03 22.61
CA GLN A 27 -22.85 -10.29 23.43
C GLN A 27 -21.82 -11.29 23.98
N SER A 28 -20.55 -11.09 23.66
CA SER A 28 -19.45 -11.67 24.45
C SER A 28 -18.59 -10.53 24.98
N SER A 29 -18.75 -10.33 26.27
CA SER A 29 -17.93 -9.52 27.16
C SER A 29 -16.47 -9.97 27.08
N ALA A 30 -15.56 -9.03 26.80
CA ALA A 30 -14.18 -9.13 27.24
C ALA A 30 -13.89 -7.89 28.10
N SER A 31 -13.30 -8.17 29.24
CA SER A 31 -13.14 -7.35 30.44
C SER A 31 -12.44 -6.02 30.16
N ALA A 32 -13.04 -4.93 30.64
CA ALA A 32 -12.33 -3.70 30.93
C ALA A 32 -11.63 -3.89 32.29
N ASP A 33 -10.41 -4.41 32.28
CA ASP A 33 -9.54 -4.29 33.45
C ASP A 33 -8.92 -2.88 33.46
N THR A 34 -9.22 -2.17 34.54
CA THR A 34 -8.65 -0.85 34.85
C THR A 34 -7.31 -1.05 35.57
N PHE A 35 -6.40 -0.08 35.39
CA PHE A 35 -5.26 0.28 36.27
C PHE A 35 -3.87 0.01 35.67
N ASP A 36 -3.17 1.01 35.15
CA ASP A 36 -2.26 1.89 35.91
C ASP A 36 -1.48 2.81 34.94
N SER A 37 -1.08 3.96 35.46
CA SER A 37 -0.22 4.94 34.82
C SER A 37 1.21 4.40 34.74
N TYR A 38 1.74 4.18 33.54
CA TYR A 38 3.19 4.28 33.27
C TYR A 38 3.40 4.63 31.81
N GLY A 39 3.83 5.87 31.52
CA GLY A 39 4.47 6.14 30.24
C GLY A 39 5.81 5.41 30.16
N PRO A 40 6.29 5.12 28.94
CA PRO A 40 7.72 5.05 28.71
C PRO A 40 8.12 6.08 27.65
N ARG A 41 9.05 6.92 28.09
CA ARG A 41 9.99 7.63 27.25
C ARG A 41 10.86 6.56 26.58
N TYR A 42 10.80 6.46 25.26
CA TYR A 42 11.80 5.71 24.49
C TYR A 42 12.84 6.69 23.95
N LEU A 43 13.85 6.93 24.79
CA LEU A 43 15.22 7.15 24.34
C LEU A 43 15.74 5.77 23.91
N GLY A 44 16.25 5.68 22.68
CA GLY A 44 16.88 4.48 22.16
C GLY A 44 17.48 4.75 20.79
N GLU A 45 18.75 5.13 20.77
CA GLU A 45 19.64 5.03 19.61
C GLU A 45 19.37 3.76 18.79
N HIS A 46 18.96 3.94 17.52
CA HIS A 46 19.04 2.89 16.52
C HIS A 46 20.45 2.92 15.90
N PRO A 47 21.28 1.88 16.07
CA PRO A 47 22.57 1.83 15.40
C PRO A 47 22.38 1.58 13.89
N ALA A 48 22.98 2.43 13.07
CA ALA A 48 23.02 2.28 11.62
C ALA A 48 23.69 0.94 11.20
N PRO A 49 23.21 0.26 10.15
CA PRO A 49 23.91 -0.89 9.62
C PRO A 49 25.16 -0.44 8.83
N ILE A 50 26.31 -0.95 9.24
CA ILE A 50 27.59 -0.87 8.52
C ILE A 50 27.58 -1.80 7.31
N TYR A 51 27.67 -1.25 6.09
CA TYR A 51 27.94 -2.04 4.88
C TYR A 51 29.45 -2.15 4.65
N GLN A 52 29.95 -3.39 4.64
CA GLN A 52 31.34 -3.71 4.30
C GLN A 52 31.56 -3.53 2.79
N SER A 53 32.64 -2.83 2.44
CA SER A 53 33.13 -2.66 1.08
C SER A 53 33.82 -3.94 0.60
N PHE A 54 33.35 -4.51 -0.51
CA PHE A 54 34.08 -5.52 -1.27
C PHE A 54 34.63 -4.86 -2.54
N GLY A 55 35.96 -4.86 -2.66
CA GLY A 55 36.70 -4.27 -3.76
C GLY A 55 36.43 -4.98 -5.09
N VAL A 56 36.34 -4.18 -6.15
CA VAL A 56 36.26 -4.64 -7.53
C VAL A 56 37.66 -5.01 -8.02
N ALA A 57 37.85 -6.26 -8.41
CA ALA A 57 38.99 -6.68 -9.22
C ALA A 57 38.61 -6.58 -10.70
N ASP A 58 39.45 -5.81 -11.40
CA ASP A 58 39.55 -5.62 -12.84
C ASP A 58 39.71 -6.94 -13.61
N SER A 59 39.06 -7.05 -14.78
CA SER A 59 39.54 -7.82 -15.94
C SER A 59 38.72 -7.49 -17.19
N SER A 60 39.41 -6.86 -18.14
CA SER A 60 39.06 -6.66 -19.56
C SER A 60 38.89 -8.02 -20.28
N SER A 61 38.33 -8.23 -21.48
CA SER A 61 38.01 -7.46 -22.68
C SER A 61 37.09 -8.34 -23.56
N ALA A 62 36.22 -7.75 -24.38
CA ALA A 62 36.07 -8.12 -25.81
C ALA A 62 35.02 -7.20 -26.48
N VAL A 63 35.48 -6.50 -27.51
CA VAL A 63 34.67 -5.71 -28.44
C VAL A 63 34.08 -6.61 -29.52
N ILE A 64 32.82 -6.38 -29.93
CA ILE A 64 32.46 -6.15 -31.34
C ILE A 64 31.13 -5.40 -31.43
N SER A 65 31.09 -4.56 -32.46
CA SER A 65 30.17 -3.48 -32.76
C SER A 65 28.92 -3.96 -33.48
N GLU A 66 27.74 -3.48 -33.08
CA GLU A 66 26.62 -3.29 -34.00
C GLU A 66 25.76 -2.08 -33.59
N THR A 67 25.32 -1.34 -34.59
CA THR A 67 24.87 0.04 -34.57
C THR A 67 23.43 0.21 -34.14
N VAL A 68 23.15 1.01 -33.10
CA VAL A 68 22.02 1.96 -33.13
C VAL A 68 22.20 3.09 -32.11
N SER A 69 22.06 4.30 -32.61
CA SER A 69 21.96 5.56 -31.88
C SER A 69 20.83 5.53 -30.84
N THR A 70 21.13 6.01 -29.64
CA THR A 70 20.43 7.15 -29.03
C THR A 70 21.29 7.64 -27.89
N ALA A 71 21.71 8.90 -27.96
CA ALA A 71 22.35 9.57 -26.84
C ALA A 71 21.37 9.57 -25.66
N SER A 72 21.70 8.83 -24.60
CA SER A 72 21.07 9.02 -23.31
C SER A 72 21.54 10.37 -22.77
N THR A 73 20.74 11.41 -22.94
CA THR A 73 20.90 12.61 -22.13
C THR A 73 20.54 12.22 -20.72
N THR A 74 21.55 11.86 -19.91
CA THR A 74 21.41 11.72 -18.47
C THR A 74 21.09 13.09 -17.89
N TYR A 75 19.81 13.46 -17.90
CA TYR A 75 19.30 14.47 -17.00
C TYR A 75 19.20 13.83 -15.62
N SER A 76 20.35 13.76 -14.95
CA SER A 76 20.35 13.58 -13.50
C SER A 76 19.88 14.89 -12.89
N SER A 77 18.56 15.06 -12.81
CA SER A 77 17.97 16.02 -11.90
C SER A 77 18.12 15.42 -10.50
N ALA A 78 19.23 15.70 -9.84
CA ALA A 78 19.41 15.32 -8.45
C ALA A 78 18.38 16.08 -7.62
N VAL A 79 17.33 15.38 -7.19
CA VAL A 79 16.39 15.90 -6.21
C VAL A 79 17.16 16.08 -4.91
N THR A 80 17.27 17.31 -4.43
CA THR A 80 17.88 17.58 -3.12
C THR A 80 16.89 17.18 -2.02
N THR A 81 17.20 16.12 -1.28
CA THR A 81 16.43 15.73 -0.10
C THR A 81 16.68 16.72 1.02
N THR A 82 15.61 17.34 1.52
CA THR A 82 15.67 18.16 2.73
C THR A 82 14.76 17.50 3.77
N TYR A 83 15.33 17.07 4.89
CA TYR A 83 14.60 16.48 6.00
C TYR A 83 13.85 17.60 6.74
N THR A 84 12.60 17.82 6.35
CA THR A 84 11.71 18.83 6.93
C THR A 84 10.75 18.22 7.93
N ALA A 85 10.24 19.05 8.85
CA ALA A 85 9.16 18.65 9.75
C ALA A 85 7.94 18.14 8.95
N ASN A 86 7.25 17.14 9.51
CA ASN A 86 6.09 16.51 8.90
C ASN A 86 4.89 17.48 8.90
N THR A 87 4.37 17.81 7.72
CA THR A 87 3.25 18.74 7.55
C THR A 87 1.89 18.05 7.43
N TYR A 88 1.88 16.73 7.38
CA TYR A 88 0.65 15.97 7.21
C TYR A 88 -0.05 15.74 8.56
N PRO A 89 -1.39 15.74 8.62
CA PRO A 89 -2.12 15.54 9.87
C PRO A 89 -1.82 14.17 10.49
N VAL A 90 -1.48 14.16 11.78
CA VAL A 90 -1.15 12.93 12.52
C VAL A 90 -2.25 11.88 12.36
N GLY A 91 -1.82 10.64 12.13
CA GLY A 91 -2.70 9.49 11.95
C GLY A 91 -3.15 9.25 10.51
N GLN A 92 -2.96 10.19 9.58
CA GLN A 92 -3.28 10.00 8.16
C GLN A 92 -2.25 9.11 7.45
N CYS A 93 -2.64 8.50 6.33
CA CYS A 93 -1.74 7.67 5.51
C CYS A 93 -0.50 8.46 5.05
N THR A 94 -0.71 9.71 4.64
CA THR A 94 0.33 10.65 4.25
C THR A 94 1.30 10.99 5.38
N TRP A 95 0.77 11.18 6.60
CA TRP A 95 1.59 11.36 7.79
C TRP A 95 2.45 10.14 8.07
N GLY A 96 1.86 8.94 8.09
CA GLY A 96 2.58 7.71 8.37
C GLY A 96 3.71 7.45 7.38
N VAL A 97 3.47 7.69 6.08
CA VAL A 97 4.53 7.55 5.07
C VAL A 97 5.63 8.60 5.24
N LYS A 98 5.30 9.86 5.56
CA LYS A 98 6.33 10.90 5.78
C LYS A 98 7.17 10.63 7.04
N GLU A 99 6.63 9.98 8.08
CA GLU A 99 7.42 9.51 9.23
C GLU A 99 8.41 8.41 8.83
N LEU A 100 8.01 7.48 7.95
CA LEU A 100 8.84 6.35 7.51
C LEU A 100 9.84 6.73 6.41
N ALA A 101 9.46 7.66 5.54
CA ALA A 101 10.19 8.12 4.38
C ALA A 101 10.35 9.64 4.44
N PRO A 102 11.24 10.16 5.31
CA PRO A 102 11.35 11.59 5.54
C PRO A 102 11.89 12.37 4.33
N TRP A 103 12.39 11.67 3.31
CA TRP A 103 12.72 12.23 1.99
C TRP A 103 11.49 12.67 1.19
N VAL A 104 10.29 12.17 1.51
CA VAL A 104 9.03 12.56 0.87
C VAL A 104 8.80 14.06 1.01
N GLY A 105 8.36 14.74 -0.05
CA GLY A 105 8.08 16.16 0.00
C GLY A 105 6.89 16.51 0.91
N ASN A 106 6.91 17.73 1.45
CA ASN A 106 5.75 18.28 2.14
C ASN A 106 4.72 18.80 1.12
N TYR A 107 3.47 18.90 1.55
CA TYR A 107 2.37 19.51 0.79
C TYR A 107 2.06 18.84 -0.57
N TRP A 108 2.24 17.52 -0.70
CA TRP A 108 1.85 16.77 -1.91
C TRP A 108 0.34 16.48 -2.01
N GLY A 109 -0.46 16.92 -1.04
CA GLY A 109 -1.91 16.74 -1.03
C GLY A 109 -2.35 15.41 -0.43
N ASN A 110 -3.45 14.86 -0.95
CA ASN A 110 -3.98 13.57 -0.52
C ASN A 110 -3.13 12.43 -1.08
N GLY A 111 -3.32 11.20 -0.58
CA GLY A 111 -2.53 10.06 -1.02
C GLY A 111 -2.54 9.87 -2.55
N GLY A 112 -3.71 9.97 -3.17
CA GLY A 112 -3.88 9.83 -4.63
C GLY A 112 -3.17 10.91 -5.47
N ASP A 113 -2.82 12.05 -4.87
CA ASP A 113 -2.15 13.19 -5.53
C ASP A 113 -0.62 13.04 -5.55
N TRP A 114 -0.06 12.15 -4.72
CA TRP A 114 1.38 12.11 -4.45
C TRP A 114 2.23 11.80 -5.67
N ALA A 115 1.80 10.87 -6.52
CA ALA A 115 2.57 10.50 -7.71
C ALA A 115 2.75 11.70 -8.65
N ALA A 116 1.68 12.46 -8.90
CA ALA A 116 1.72 13.65 -9.75
C ALA A 116 2.55 14.78 -9.09
N SER A 117 2.35 15.02 -7.80
CA SER A 117 3.08 16.04 -7.05
C SER A 117 4.58 15.75 -6.97
N ALA A 118 4.96 14.49 -6.73
CA ALA A 118 6.36 14.06 -6.69
C ALA A 118 7.03 14.18 -8.06
N ALA A 119 6.35 13.75 -9.13
CA ALA A 119 6.84 13.90 -10.49
C ALA A 119 7.05 15.38 -10.87
N ALA A 120 6.12 16.27 -10.47
CA ALA A 120 6.25 17.72 -10.67
C ALA A 120 7.46 18.33 -9.93
N GLN A 121 7.94 17.67 -8.88
CA GLN A 121 9.13 18.06 -8.13
C GLN A 121 10.41 17.30 -8.57
N GLY A 122 10.33 16.50 -9.62
CA GLY A 122 11.49 15.81 -10.21
C GLY A 122 11.81 14.43 -9.61
N TYR A 123 10.95 13.90 -8.73
CA TYR A 123 11.11 12.52 -8.26
C TYR A 123 10.82 11.53 -9.39
N THR A 124 11.51 10.39 -9.36
CA THR A 124 11.23 9.31 -10.31
C THR A 124 9.97 8.57 -9.85
N VAL A 125 9.01 8.44 -10.75
CA VAL A 125 7.75 7.70 -10.54
C VAL A 125 7.66 6.58 -11.57
N GLY A 126 7.23 5.39 -11.15
CA GLY A 126 7.08 4.25 -12.03
C GLY A 126 6.03 3.25 -11.55
N THR A 127 6.09 2.04 -12.10
CA THR A 127 5.08 0.99 -11.88
C THR A 127 5.66 -0.30 -11.31
N THR A 128 6.96 -0.32 -11.01
CA THR A 128 7.64 -1.50 -10.46
C THR A 128 7.79 -1.36 -8.95
N PRO A 129 7.34 -2.34 -8.15
CA PRO A 129 7.54 -2.28 -6.71
C PRO A 129 9.03 -2.38 -6.38
N GLN A 130 9.48 -1.53 -5.46
CA GLN A 130 10.84 -1.53 -4.92
C GLN A 130 10.77 -1.29 -3.42
N VAL A 131 11.59 -2.01 -2.63
CA VAL A 131 11.77 -1.72 -1.21
C VAL A 131 12.23 -0.28 -1.03
N GLY A 132 11.60 0.43 -0.10
CA GLY A 132 11.87 1.84 0.15
C GLY A 132 11.09 2.81 -0.72
N ALA A 133 10.38 2.34 -1.76
CA ALA A 133 9.47 3.18 -2.53
C ALA A 133 8.20 3.49 -1.74
N VAL A 134 7.55 4.60 -2.11
CA VAL A 134 6.19 4.90 -1.69
C VAL A 134 5.23 4.40 -2.75
N ILE A 135 4.39 3.44 -2.40
CA ILE A 135 3.29 3.02 -3.26
C ILE A 135 2.14 4.03 -3.12
N VAL A 136 1.57 4.41 -4.26
CA VAL A 136 0.45 5.34 -4.41
C VAL A 136 -0.70 4.62 -5.08
N TRP A 137 -1.87 4.69 -4.47
CA TRP A 137 -3.14 4.25 -5.04
C TRP A 137 -4.00 5.47 -5.38
N THR A 138 -4.25 5.68 -6.67
CA THR A 138 -5.06 6.80 -7.18
C THR A 138 -6.44 6.28 -7.61
N ASP A 139 -7.48 6.66 -6.88
CA ASP A 139 -8.87 6.21 -7.08
C ASP A 139 -9.83 7.32 -7.58
N GLY A 140 -9.31 8.54 -7.80
CA GLY A 140 -10.11 9.72 -8.12
C GLY A 140 -10.76 10.42 -6.92
N GLY A 141 -10.49 9.93 -5.70
CA GLY A 141 -10.85 10.53 -4.42
C GLY A 141 -9.61 10.90 -3.61
N TYR A 142 -9.59 10.55 -2.32
CA TYR A 142 -8.44 10.78 -1.45
C TYR A 142 -7.23 9.90 -1.83
N GLY A 143 -7.47 8.75 -2.46
CA GLY A 143 -6.47 7.72 -2.68
C GLY A 143 -5.83 7.20 -1.39
N HIS A 144 -4.71 6.51 -1.53
CA HIS A 144 -3.96 5.97 -0.40
C HIS A 144 -2.47 5.90 -0.70
N VAL A 145 -1.64 5.95 0.35
CA VAL A 145 -0.19 5.77 0.24
C VAL A 145 0.33 4.85 1.33
N ALA A 146 1.37 4.10 1.01
CA ALA A 146 2.09 3.26 1.96
C ALA A 146 3.58 3.17 1.61
N TYR A 147 4.40 2.79 2.58
CA TYR A 147 5.82 2.55 2.39
C TYR A 147 6.08 1.07 2.13
N VAL A 148 6.77 0.75 1.03
CA VAL A 148 7.08 -0.64 0.65
C VAL A 148 8.24 -1.16 1.48
N THR A 149 8.02 -2.20 2.28
CA THR A 149 9.07 -2.83 3.10
C THR A 149 9.71 -4.02 2.42
N ASP A 150 8.93 -4.77 1.65
CA ASP A 150 9.39 -6.02 1.02
C ASP A 150 8.71 -6.23 -0.34
N VAL A 151 9.44 -6.84 -1.26
CA VAL A 151 8.96 -7.20 -2.60
C VAL A 151 9.35 -8.64 -2.90
N ALA A 152 8.36 -9.48 -3.21
CA ALA A 152 8.58 -10.86 -3.63
C ALA A 152 8.76 -10.96 -5.15
N ALA A 153 9.33 -12.07 -5.60
CA ALA A 153 9.58 -12.33 -7.02
C ALA A 153 8.31 -12.39 -7.89
N ASP A 154 7.16 -12.71 -7.28
CA ASP A 154 5.85 -12.77 -7.95
C ASP A 154 5.14 -11.40 -8.00
N GLY A 155 5.77 -10.33 -7.50
CA GLY A 155 5.21 -8.98 -7.47
C GLY A 155 4.28 -8.70 -6.29
N THR A 156 4.08 -9.66 -5.38
CA THR A 156 3.46 -9.36 -4.08
C THR A 156 4.40 -8.53 -3.21
N ILE A 157 3.82 -7.70 -2.34
CA ILE A 157 4.58 -6.78 -1.48
C ILE A 157 4.11 -6.86 -0.04
N GLN A 158 4.97 -6.41 0.88
CA GLN A 158 4.55 -5.95 2.20
C GLN A 158 4.72 -4.43 2.29
N VAL A 159 3.88 -3.80 3.11
CA VAL A 159 3.92 -2.36 3.33
C VAL A 159 3.76 -2.02 4.81
N MET A 160 4.32 -0.87 5.20
CA MET A 160 3.91 -0.16 6.41
C MET A 160 3.07 1.05 6.01
N GLU A 161 1.95 1.25 6.70
CA GLU A 161 0.99 2.30 6.40
C GLU A 161 0.31 2.82 7.66
N SER A 162 -0.41 3.93 7.53
CA SER A 162 -1.26 4.53 8.55
C SER A 162 -2.65 4.79 7.98
N ASN A 163 -3.64 4.89 8.85
CA ASN A 163 -5.06 5.05 8.52
C ASN A 163 -5.64 3.94 7.62
N PHE A 164 -5.15 2.71 7.74
CA PHE A 164 -5.75 1.59 7.03
C PHE A 164 -6.96 1.05 7.80
N ASN A 165 -8.13 1.02 7.16
CA ASN A 165 -9.40 0.63 7.81
C ASN A 165 -9.67 1.34 9.15
N GLY A 166 -9.26 2.61 9.26
CA GLY A 166 -9.42 3.43 10.46
C GLY A 166 -8.35 3.23 11.54
N ASN A 167 -7.35 2.36 11.33
CA ASN A 167 -6.21 2.26 12.24
C ASN A 167 -5.17 3.34 11.91
N MET A 168 -5.13 4.37 12.75
CA MET A 168 -4.27 5.55 12.61
C MET A 168 -2.82 5.34 13.09
N SER A 169 -2.48 4.17 13.61
CA SER A 169 -1.07 3.86 13.95
C SER A 169 -0.30 3.50 12.68
N ILE A 170 1.03 3.63 12.73
CA ILE A 170 1.89 3.07 11.67
C ILE A 170 2.05 1.57 11.92
N GLY A 171 1.78 0.76 10.92
CA GLY A 171 1.96 -0.69 11.02
C GLY A 171 1.81 -1.42 9.69
N ASN A 172 2.10 -2.71 9.73
CA ASN A 172 1.79 -3.63 8.63
C ASN A 172 0.44 -4.29 8.90
N TYR A 173 -0.57 -3.95 8.10
CA TYR A 173 -1.94 -4.42 8.30
C TYR A 173 -2.39 -5.47 7.26
N ARG A 174 -1.61 -5.64 6.19
CA ARG A 174 -2.00 -6.46 5.03
C ARG A 174 -1.18 -7.76 4.93
N GLY A 175 0.02 -7.80 5.52
CA GLY A 175 0.99 -8.86 5.24
C GLY A 175 1.41 -8.84 3.77
N TRP A 176 1.65 -10.02 3.19
CA TRP A 176 1.89 -10.16 1.75
C TRP A 176 0.57 -10.02 0.98
N PHE A 177 0.54 -9.10 0.02
CA PHE A 177 -0.63 -8.90 -0.83
C PHE A 177 -0.24 -8.47 -2.25
N ASN A 178 -1.17 -8.62 -3.19
CA ASN A 178 -1.04 -8.06 -4.53
C ASN A 178 -1.59 -6.62 -4.54
N PRO A 179 -0.76 -5.60 -4.79
CA PRO A 179 -1.18 -4.20 -4.71
C PRO A 179 -2.18 -3.79 -5.79
N THR A 180 -2.18 -4.47 -6.93
CA THR A 180 -2.99 -4.12 -8.12
C THR A 180 -4.42 -4.67 -8.07
N THR A 181 -4.69 -5.64 -7.20
CA THR A 181 -6.01 -6.29 -7.10
C THR A 181 -6.82 -5.85 -5.89
N THR A 182 -6.42 -4.75 -5.25
CA THR A 182 -7.02 -4.26 -4.00
C THR A 182 -8.33 -3.50 -4.18
N GLY A 183 -8.66 -3.10 -5.42
CA GLY A 183 -9.79 -2.20 -5.69
C GLY A 183 -9.54 -0.75 -5.27
N ALA A 184 -8.33 -0.40 -4.80
CA ALA A 184 -7.96 0.93 -4.31
C ALA A 184 -7.54 1.92 -5.43
N GLY A 185 -7.76 1.58 -6.70
CA GLY A 185 -7.40 2.44 -7.83
C GLY A 185 -6.09 2.06 -8.52
N THR A 186 -5.58 2.98 -9.35
CA THR A 186 -4.35 2.77 -10.13
C THR A 186 -3.12 2.84 -9.24
N VAL A 187 -2.21 1.87 -9.39
CA VAL A 187 -0.97 1.78 -8.61
C VAL A 187 0.18 2.47 -9.34
N SER A 188 0.93 3.28 -8.60
CA SER A 188 2.25 3.79 -8.98
C SER A 188 3.20 3.77 -7.79
N TYR A 189 4.50 3.95 -8.06
CA TYR A 189 5.55 3.98 -7.04
C TYR A 189 6.40 5.22 -7.21
N ILE A 190 6.62 5.96 -6.12
CA ILE A 190 7.59 7.05 -6.05
C ILE A 190 8.87 6.46 -5.46
N TYR A 191 9.97 6.56 -6.20
CA TYR A 191 11.24 5.98 -5.78
C TYR A 191 12.02 6.93 -4.88
N PRO A 192 12.75 6.40 -3.88
CA PRO A 192 13.66 7.21 -3.09
C PRO A 192 14.72 7.83 -4.02
N PRO A 193 15.11 9.09 -3.81
CA PRO A 193 16.24 9.68 -4.51
C PRO A 193 17.54 8.93 -4.12
N ALA A 194 18.57 9.07 -4.95
CA ALA A 194 19.80 8.27 -4.85
C ALA A 194 20.53 8.39 -3.49
N ASP A 195 20.28 9.45 -2.74
CA ASP A 195 20.94 9.78 -1.47
C ASP A 195 20.02 9.60 -0.24
N ALA A 196 18.86 8.94 -0.41
CA ALA A 196 17.83 8.83 0.63
C ALA A 196 18.08 7.76 1.69
#